data_AF-A0A1C5WGD3-F1
#
_entry.id   AF-A0A1C5WGD3-F1
#
_cell.length_a   1.000
_cell.length_b   1.000
_cell.length_c   1.000
_cell.angle_alpha   90.00
_cell.angle_beta   90.00
_cell.angle_gamma   90.00
#
_symmetry.space_group_name_H-M   'P 1'
#
loop_
_entity.id
_entity.type
_entity.pdbx_description
1 polymer ?
#
loop_
_entity_poly.entity_id
_entity_poly.type
_entity_poly.pdbx_seq_one_letter_code
_entity_poly.pdbx_strand_id
1 'polypeptide(L)'
;MSKNLYLCVPDPFDSSTGARLERMGILRPDGEVNVEVMRAFVQIFGGLFFDDLCDFYSDQGEVSAVTAAFSELAARKDCQNIYLLISLQYDTIRKPLPDPIWWLAGCAPALSLFCLGFVERLLELSENQASNGKEMVANETADCCTG
;
A
#
# COMPACT_ATOMS: atom_id res chain seq x y z
N MET A 1 16.36 -29.64 31.33
CA MET A 1 15.53 -28.41 31.47
C MET A 1 14.95 -28.10 30.10
N SER A 2 13.68 -28.44 29.89
CA SER A 2 12.95 -28.07 28.67
C SER A 2 12.79 -26.56 28.67
N LYS A 3 13.50 -25.86 27.79
CA LYS A 3 13.21 -24.44 27.55
C LYS A 3 11.77 -24.40 27.05
N ASN A 4 10.88 -23.83 27.85
CA ASN A 4 9.58 -23.40 27.37
C ASN A 4 9.85 -22.39 26.25
N LEU A 5 9.93 -22.88 25.01
CA LEU A 5 9.76 -22.07 23.81
C LEU A 5 8.30 -21.66 23.80
N TYR A 6 7.96 -20.66 24.62
CA TYR A 6 6.94 -19.72 24.16
C TYR A 6 7.47 -19.25 22.81
N LEU A 7 6.89 -19.76 21.73
CA LEU A 7 7.17 -19.32 20.37
C LEU A 7 7.07 -17.80 20.40
N CYS A 8 8.22 -17.12 20.38
CA CYS A 8 8.27 -15.68 20.22
C CYS A 8 7.54 -15.43 18.90
N VAL A 9 6.38 -14.76 18.96
CA VAL A 9 5.65 -14.38 17.75
C VAL A 9 6.65 -13.56 16.94
N PRO A 10 7.01 -13.99 15.72
CA PRO A 10 7.99 -13.28 14.92
C PRO A 10 7.54 -11.83 14.73
N ASP A 11 8.47 -10.91 14.96
CA ASP A 11 8.22 -9.46 14.93
C ASP A 11 9.17 -8.82 13.90
N PRO A 12 8.73 -7.81 13.12
CA PRO A 12 9.55 -7.20 12.09
C PRO A 12 10.86 -6.61 12.60
N PHE A 13 10.99 -6.30 13.90
CA PHE A 13 12.24 -5.80 14.47
C PHE A 13 13.16 -6.90 15.00
N ASP A 14 12.79 -8.17 14.82
CA ASP A 14 13.64 -9.31 15.16
C ASP A 14 14.70 -9.61 14.09
N SER A 15 15.70 -10.41 14.48
CA SER A 15 16.81 -10.81 13.58
C SER A 15 16.39 -11.68 12.38
N SER A 16 15.13 -12.14 12.33
CA SER A 16 14.62 -13.00 11.27
C SER A 16 14.12 -12.23 10.04
N THR A 17 13.89 -10.91 10.17
CA THR A 17 13.32 -10.07 9.10
C THR A 17 14.11 -10.10 7.81
N GLY A 18 15.44 -9.94 7.86
CA GLY A 18 16.28 -9.99 6.65
C GLY A 18 16.10 -11.29 5.89
N ALA A 19 16.17 -12.43 6.59
CA ALA A 19 16.00 -13.76 5.98
C ALA A 19 14.57 -13.98 5.44
N ARG A 20 13.55 -13.37 6.05
CA ARG A 20 12.17 -13.42 5.55
C ARG A 20 12.01 -12.63 4.26
N LEU A 21 12.52 -11.39 4.23
CA LEU A 21 12.46 -10.53 3.06
C LEU A 21 13.30 -11.09 1.89
N GLU A 22 14.42 -11.76 2.18
CA GLU A 22 15.21 -12.49 1.17
C GLU A 22 14.40 -13.67 0.58
N ARG A 23 13.72 -14.47 1.41
CA ARG A 23 12.85 -15.56 0.92
C ARG A 23 11.66 -15.07 0.10
N MET A 24 11.17 -13.86 0.36
CA MET A 24 10.14 -13.20 -0.45
C MET A 24 10.70 -12.61 -1.75
N GLY A 25 12.03 -12.57 -1.91
CA GLY A 25 12.70 -11.94 -3.05
C GLY A 25 12.73 -10.42 -3.00
N ILE A 26 12.28 -9.81 -1.89
CA ILE A 26 12.30 -8.35 -1.66
C ILE A 26 13.74 -7.89 -1.41
N LEU A 27 14.52 -8.68 -0.68
CA LEU A 27 15.96 -8.49 -0.55
C LEU A 27 16.71 -9.50 -1.41
N ARG A 28 17.86 -9.06 -1.93
CA ARG A 28 18.86 -9.92 -2.53
C ARG A 28 19.75 -10.53 -1.42
N PRO A 29 20.51 -11.60 -1.72
CA PRO A 29 21.42 -12.22 -0.73
C PRO A 29 22.51 -11.28 -0.17
N ASP A 30 22.80 -10.18 -0.86
CA ASP A 30 23.72 -9.13 -0.40
C ASP A 30 23.06 -8.11 0.55
N GLY A 31 21.76 -8.24 0.81
CA GLY A 31 20.98 -7.36 1.66
C GLY A 31 20.39 -6.13 0.94
N GLU A 32 20.67 -5.96 -0.35
CA GLU A 32 20.12 -4.86 -1.15
C GLU A 32 18.67 -5.13 -1.57
N VAL A 33 17.89 -4.06 -1.73
CA VAL A 33 16.50 -4.17 -2.17
C VAL A 33 16.44 -4.57 -3.64
N ASN A 34 15.65 -5.60 -3.94
CA ASN A 34 15.35 -6.01 -5.30
C ASN A 34 14.29 -5.09 -5.91
N VAL A 35 14.74 -4.03 -6.59
CA VAL A 35 13.88 -2.97 -7.16
C VAL A 35 12.77 -3.49 -8.07
N GLU A 36 13.04 -4.52 -8.87
CA GLU A 36 12.06 -5.08 -9.80
C GLU A 36 10.96 -5.85 -9.09
N VAL A 37 11.31 -6.60 -8.03
CA VAL A 37 10.31 -7.22 -7.16
C VAL A 37 9.54 -6.14 -6.39
N MET A 38 10.22 -5.12 -5.88
CA MET A 38 9.58 -4.00 -5.19
C MET A 38 8.57 -3.28 -6.08
N ARG A 39 8.88 -3.08 -7.37
CA ARG A 39 7.96 -2.48 -8.33
C ARG A 39 6.70 -3.31 -8.49
N ALA A 40 6.82 -4.62 -8.70
CA ALA A 40 5.66 -5.50 -8.80
C ALA A 40 4.85 -5.53 -7.49
N PHE A 41 5.56 -5.54 -6.36
CA PHE A 41 4.97 -5.52 -5.02
C PHE A 41 4.14 -4.24 -4.78
N VAL A 42 4.66 -3.07 -5.13
CA VAL A 42 3.96 -1.78 -5.11
C VAL A 42 2.70 -1.83 -5.98
N GLN A 43 2.79 -2.35 -7.20
CA GLN A 43 1.65 -2.40 -8.11
C GLN A 43 0.52 -3.27 -7.57
N ILE A 44 0.85 -4.45 -7.04
CA ILE A 44 -0.12 -5.40 -6.47
C ILE A 44 -0.78 -4.79 -5.23
N PHE A 45 0.00 -4.37 -4.25
CA PHE A 45 -0.55 -3.90 -2.97
C PHE A 45 -1.20 -2.52 -3.06
N GLY A 46 -0.67 -1.62 -3.90
CA GLY A 46 -1.32 -0.33 -4.17
C GLY A 46 -2.67 -0.49 -4.85
N GLY A 47 -2.78 -1.42 -5.82
CA GLY A 47 -4.05 -1.74 -6.47
C GLY A 47 -5.06 -2.36 -5.51
N LEU A 48 -4.68 -3.41 -4.79
CA LEU A 48 -5.56 -4.07 -3.81
C LEU A 48 -6.04 -3.09 -2.73
N PHE A 49 -5.15 -2.24 -2.22
CA PHE A 49 -5.51 -1.25 -1.22
C PHE A 49 -6.49 -0.21 -1.77
N PHE A 50 -6.29 0.26 -3.00
CA PHE A 50 -7.21 1.20 -3.64
C PHE A 50 -8.61 0.59 -3.83
N ASP A 51 -8.67 -0.64 -4.37
CA ASP A 51 -9.94 -1.35 -4.52
C ASP A 51 -10.64 -1.54 -3.16
N ASP A 52 -9.88 -1.89 -2.12
CA ASP A 52 -10.40 -2.03 -0.76
C ASP A 52 -10.98 -0.72 -0.19
N LEU A 53 -10.34 0.42 -0.49
CA LEU A 53 -10.87 1.74 -0.12
C LEU A 53 -12.18 2.04 -0.87
N CYS A 54 -12.23 1.78 -2.17
CA CYS A 54 -13.43 1.99 -2.97
C CYS A 54 -14.59 1.07 -2.58
N ASP A 55 -14.31 -0.17 -2.21
CA ASP A 55 -15.32 -1.12 -1.73
C ASP A 55 -15.87 -0.72 -0.34
N PHE A 56 -15.01 -0.15 0.51
CA PHE A 56 -15.39 0.24 1.86
C PHE A 56 -16.12 1.59 1.91
N TYR A 57 -15.59 2.61 1.22
CA TYR A 57 -16.15 3.95 1.21
C TYR A 57 -17.16 4.10 0.07
N SER A 58 -18.42 4.32 0.42
CA SER A 58 -19.47 4.61 -0.58
C SER A 58 -19.37 6.03 -1.16
N ASP A 59 -18.59 6.92 -0.53
CA ASP A 59 -18.36 8.29 -0.97
C ASP A 59 -16.94 8.46 -1.54
N GLN A 60 -16.88 8.88 -2.81
CA GLN A 60 -15.63 9.20 -3.50
C GLN A 60 -14.85 10.33 -2.81
N GLY A 61 -15.55 11.23 -2.10
CA GLY A 61 -14.94 12.27 -1.28
C GLY A 61 -14.06 11.70 -0.16
N GLU A 62 -14.47 10.60 0.47
CA GLU A 62 -13.68 9.95 1.52
C GLU A 62 -12.43 9.27 0.95
N VAL A 63 -12.57 8.56 -0.17
CA VAL A 63 -11.41 7.98 -0.88
C VAL A 63 -10.41 9.09 -1.26
N SER A 64 -10.91 10.20 -1.80
CA SER A 64 -10.08 11.35 -2.18
C SER A 64 -9.38 12.01 -0.98
N ALA A 65 -10.03 12.05 0.19
CA ALA A 65 -9.42 12.57 1.42
C ALA A 65 -8.27 11.67 1.90
N VAL A 66 -8.45 10.35 1.83
CA VAL A 66 -7.40 9.38 2.16
C VAL A 66 -6.21 9.52 1.21
N THR A 67 -6.44 9.58 -0.11
CA THR A 67 -5.35 9.73 -1.09
C THR A 67 -4.63 11.07 -0.95
N ALA A 68 -5.34 12.15 -0.63
CA ALA A 68 -4.73 13.45 -0.34
C ALA A 68 -3.82 13.42 0.90
N ALA A 69 -4.22 12.73 1.97
CA ALA A 69 -3.40 12.56 3.17
C ALA A 69 -2.09 11.81 2.85
N PHE A 70 -2.16 10.76 2.02
CA PHE A 70 -0.97 10.08 1.52
C PHE A 70 -0.07 11.00 0.70
N SER A 71 -0.65 11.80 -0.21
CA SER A 71 0.09 12.75 -1.03
C SER A 71 0.85 13.78 -0.18
N GLU A 72 0.26 14.28 0.89
CA GLU A 72 0.91 15.26 1.77
C GLU A 72 2.14 14.66 2.48
N LEU A 73 2.03 13.42 2.96
CA LEU A 73 3.15 12.72 3.60
C LEU A 73 4.26 12.38 2.60
N ALA A 74 3.89 11.98 1.38
CA ALA A 74 4.85 11.71 0.30
C ALA A 74 5.61 12.97 -0.14
N ALA A 75 4.95 14.14 -0.19
CA ALA A 75 5.61 15.41 -0.49
C ALA A 75 6.72 15.75 0.53
N ARG A 76 6.57 15.30 1.77
CA ARG A 76 7.57 15.43 2.86
C ARG A 76 8.56 14.27 2.92
N LYS A 77 8.38 13.25 2.07
CA LYS A 77 9.11 11.96 2.10
C LYS A 77 9.03 11.25 3.45
N ASP A 78 7.92 11.41 4.15
CA ASP A 78 7.73 10.90 5.51
C ASP A 78 7.28 9.42 5.48
N CYS A 79 8.21 8.54 5.13
CA CYS A 79 7.92 7.12 4.91
C CYS A 79 7.39 6.41 6.16
N GLN A 80 7.77 6.88 7.35
CA GLN A 80 7.27 6.34 8.60
C GLN A 80 5.79 6.67 8.78
N ASN A 81 5.39 7.93 8.62
CA ASN A 81 3.99 8.30 8.72
C ASN A 81 3.15 7.74 7.56
N ILE A 82 3.72 7.57 6.36
CA ILE A 82 3.04 6.83 5.28
C ILE A 82 2.71 5.40 5.73
N TYR A 83 3.69 4.68 6.26
CA TYR A 83 3.48 3.30 6.74
C TYR A 83 2.44 3.22 7.86
N LEU A 84 2.47 4.16 8.80
CA LEU A 84 1.46 4.24 9.86
C LEU A 84 0.08 4.55 9.30
N LEU A 85 -0.03 5.42 8.29
CA LEU A 85 -1.29 5.70 7.62
C LEU A 85 -1.81 4.47 6.86
N ILE A 86 -0.95 3.72 6.14
CA ILE A 86 -1.33 2.43 5.54
C ILE A 86 -1.92 1.50 6.61
N SER A 87 -1.22 1.35 7.74
CA SER A 87 -1.65 0.48 8.84
C SER A 87 -2.99 0.92 9.43
N LEU A 88 -3.19 2.23 9.61
CA LEU A 88 -4.44 2.81 10.13
C LEU A 88 -5.60 2.63 9.14
N GLN A 89 -5.36 2.76 7.84
CA GLN A 89 -6.40 2.56 6.84
C GLN A 89 -6.82 1.09 6.77
N TYR A 90 -5.87 0.15 6.84
CA TYR A 90 -6.20 -1.28 6.94
C TYR A 90 -7.06 -1.59 8.18
N ASP A 91 -6.72 -1.02 9.35
CA ASP A 91 -7.55 -1.14 10.55
C ASP A 91 -8.96 -0.55 10.36
N THR A 92 -9.05 0.64 9.76
CA THR A 92 -10.31 1.35 9.49
C THR A 92 -11.24 0.53 8.60
N ILE A 93 -10.71 -0.03 7.51
CA ILE A 93 -11.46 -0.89 6.58
C ILE A 93 -11.62 -2.33 7.08
N ARG A 94 -11.19 -2.61 8.32
CA ARG A 94 -11.30 -3.91 9.03
C ARG A 94 -10.62 -5.06 8.28
N LYS A 95 -9.50 -4.78 7.62
CA LYS A 95 -8.66 -5.78 6.96
C LYS A 95 -7.30 -5.85 7.67
N PRO A 96 -6.72 -7.06 7.84
CA PRO A 96 -5.39 -7.15 8.41
C PRO A 96 -4.38 -6.50 7.47
N LEU A 97 -3.39 -5.80 8.04
CA LEU A 97 -2.23 -5.36 7.27
C LEU A 97 -1.58 -6.59 6.62
N PRO A 98 -1.36 -6.62 5.30
CA PRO A 98 -0.76 -7.77 4.64
C PRO A 98 0.61 -8.12 5.24
N ASP A 99 0.80 -9.40 5.59
CA ASP A 99 2.04 -9.90 6.18
C ASP A 99 3.30 -9.40 5.46
N PRO A 100 3.40 -9.44 4.11
CA PRO A 100 4.59 -8.95 3.43
C PRO A 100 4.87 -7.45 3.65
N ILE A 101 3.83 -6.61 3.80
CA ILE A 101 3.97 -5.19 4.12
C ILE A 101 4.41 -5.03 5.57
N TRP A 102 3.84 -5.80 6.49
CA TRP A 102 4.21 -5.79 7.91
C TRP A 102 5.71 -6.02 8.13
N TRP A 103 6.31 -6.96 7.39
CA TRP A 103 7.74 -7.24 7.46
C TRP A 103 8.65 -6.09 7.01
N LEU A 104 8.14 -5.14 6.23
CA LEU A 104 8.94 -3.98 5.78
C LEU A 104 9.31 -3.04 6.93
N ALA A 105 8.55 -3.02 8.03
CA ALA A 105 8.85 -2.16 9.19
C ALA A 105 10.26 -2.38 9.75
N GLY A 106 10.80 -3.59 9.62
CA GLY A 106 12.15 -3.93 10.05
C GLY A 106 13.27 -3.64 9.04
N CYS A 107 12.94 -3.13 7.85
CA CYS A 107 13.90 -2.89 6.78
C CYS A 107 13.69 -1.49 6.17
N ALA A 108 14.34 -0.48 6.76
CA ALA A 108 14.16 0.92 6.36
C ALA A 108 14.37 1.21 4.85
N PRO A 109 15.35 0.60 4.15
CA PRO A 109 15.50 0.80 2.70
C PRO A 109 14.32 0.26 1.91
N ALA A 110 13.85 -0.96 2.22
CA ALA A 110 12.71 -1.57 1.55
C ALA A 110 11.42 -0.82 1.86
N LEU A 111 11.23 -0.40 3.11
CA LEU A 111 10.09 0.38 3.55
C LEU A 111 9.99 1.72 2.80
N SER A 112 11.11 2.43 2.67
CA SER A 112 11.13 3.74 2.02
C SER A 112 10.78 3.64 0.53
N LEU A 113 11.34 2.64 -0.17
CA LEU A 113 11.02 2.37 -1.57
C LEU A 113 9.55 1.97 -1.75
N PHE A 114 9.04 1.11 -0.87
CA PHE A 114 7.64 0.73 -0.89
C PHE A 114 6.72 1.92 -0.65
N CYS A 115 6.91 2.69 0.42
CA CYS A 115 6.02 3.78 0.80
C CYS A 115 5.89 4.83 -0.31
N LEU A 116 7.00 5.25 -0.93
CA LEU A 116 6.96 6.24 -2.00
C LEU A 116 6.29 5.68 -3.25
N GLY A 117 6.69 4.48 -3.70
CA GLY A 117 6.08 3.86 -4.88
C GLY A 117 4.59 3.53 -4.66
N PHE A 118 4.21 3.15 -3.44
CA PHE A 118 2.83 2.88 -3.07
C PHE A 118 1.96 4.13 -3.21
N VAL A 119 2.43 5.28 -2.72
CA VAL A 119 1.68 6.53 -2.86
C VAL A 119 1.63 6.97 -4.32
N GLU A 120 2.72 6.88 -5.08
CA GLU A 120 2.73 7.14 -6.53
C GLU A 120 1.65 6.31 -7.23
N ARG A 121 1.61 5.00 -6.96
CA ARG A 121 0.61 4.10 -7.55
C ARG A 121 -0.82 4.45 -7.13
N LEU A 122 -1.02 4.78 -5.86
CA LEU A 122 -2.34 5.13 -5.33
C LEU A 122 -2.89 6.40 -6.01
N LEU A 123 -2.04 7.41 -6.23
CA LEU A 123 -2.41 8.64 -6.91
C LEU A 123 -2.73 8.40 -8.39
N GLU A 124 -1.92 7.59 -9.09
CA GLU A 124 -2.22 7.19 -10.47
C GLU A 124 -3.62 6.55 -10.59
N LEU A 125 -3.97 5.63 -9.69
CA LEU A 125 -5.27 4.96 -9.68
C LEU A 125 -6.43 5.94 -9.41
N SER A 126 -6.24 6.84 -8.44
CA SER A 126 -7.23 7.87 -8.10
C SER A 126 -7.50 8.82 -9.27
N GLU A 127 -6.47 9.23 -10.01
CA GLU A 127 -6.60 10.10 -11.18
C GLU A 127 -7.31 9.40 -12.36
N ASN A 128 -6.97 8.14 -12.59
CA ASN A 128 -7.59 7.32 -13.63
C ASN A 128 -9.08 7.10 -13.36
N GLN A 129 -9.47 6.84 -12.11
CA GLN A 129 -10.88 6.69 -11.73
C GLN A 129 -11.68 7.99 -11.96
N ALA A 130 -11.10 9.15 -11.58
CA ALA A 130 -11.73 10.45 -11.80
C ALA A 130 -11.90 10.78 -13.29
N SER A 131 -11.00 10.29 -14.15
CA SER A 131 -11.07 10.45 -15.60
C SER A 131 -12.15 9.56 -16.22
N ASN A 132 -12.19 8.28 -15.84
CA ASN A 132 -13.20 7.33 -16.32
C ASN A 132 -14.63 7.73 -15.90
N GLY A 133 -14.81 8.26 -14.68
CA GLY A 133 -16.11 8.74 -14.21
C GLY A 133 -16.66 9.91 -15.05
N LYS A 134 -15.78 10.80 -15.54
CA LYS A 134 -16.17 11.93 -16.40
C LYS A 134 -16.59 11.47 -17.79
N GLU A 135 -15.91 10.47 -18.36
CA GLU A 135 -16.27 9.90 -19.67
C GLU A 135 -17.63 9.17 -19.62
N MET A 136 -17.91 8.44 -18.54
CA MET A 136 -19.18 7.72 -18.40
C MET A 136 -20.39 8.68 -18.33
N VAL A 137 -20.27 9.77 -17.57
CA VAL A 137 -21.32 10.80 -17.47
C VAL A 137 -21.51 11.55 -18.80
N ALA A 138 -20.44 11.81 -19.55
CA ALA A 138 -20.52 12.45 -20.86
C ALA A 138 -21.26 11.58 -21.89
N ASN A 139 -21.04 10.25 -21.85
CA ASN A 139 -21.73 9.32 -22.73
C ASN A 139 -23.22 9.16 -22.37
N GLU A 140 -23.57 9.09 -21.08
CA GLU A 140 -24.97 9.02 -20.64
C GLU A 140 -25.77 10.29 -21.00
N THR A 141 -25.15 11.47 -20.87
CA THR A 141 -25.78 12.74 -21.26
C THR A 141 -25.96 12.88 -22.77
N ALA A 142 -25.04 12.32 -23.57
CA ALA A 142 -25.18 12.27 -25.03
C ALA A 142 -26.35 11.37 -25.45
N ASP A 143 -26.48 10.17 -24.86
CA ASP A 143 -27.56 9.23 -25.19
C ASP A 143 -28.95 9.78 -24.80
N CYS A 144 -29.07 10.50 -23.68
CA CYS A 144 -30.32 11.17 -23.29
C CYS A 144 -30.75 12.32 -24.22
N CYS A 145 -29.83 12.89 -25.00
CA CYS A 145 -30.12 14.01 -25.91
C CYS A 145 -30.46 13.56 -27.35
N THR A 146 -30.41 12.26 -27.63
CA THR A 146 -30.72 11.65 -28.94
C THR A 146 -32.01 10.82 -28.96
N GLY A 147 -32.79 10.83 -27.87
CA GLY A 147 -34.08 10.14 -27.74
C GLY A 147 -35.29 11.03 -28.01
#